data_AF-A0A8J7UBD6-F1
#
_entry.id   AF-A0A8J7UBD6-F1
#
_cell.length_a   1.000
_cell.length_b   1.000
_cell.length_c   1.000
_cell.angle_alpha   90.00
_cell.angle_beta   90.00
_cell.angle_gamma   90.00
#
_symmetry.space_group_name_H-M   'P 1'
#
loop_
_entity.id
_entity.type
_entity.pdbx_description
1 polymer ?
#
loop_
_entity_poly.entity_id
_entity_poly.type
_entity_poly.pdbx_seq_one_letter_code
_entity_poly.pdbx_strand_id
1 'polypeptide(L)'
;MGGGTRQDQTNSRSGLSASVGSYGTQCPESKLKECLQIGEYIIEHEDNGYSLKKERQLLGMYKEATILTPERALFKLDKGMLLEVSPKGIRKVLSPAKAGILGFINSDGSLTYSTKPNVYMVRFGSCSDELLVKFNEFMNEVYGIRLPMYRRKDRRHFIELVKENKEMVQDLANYTSKPKGDWNVPFEYLDKESAKMFLKCFMSGDGGIGYYKKSERPTPRLEVRFFSMNRKGLEEIATLLREYFGISSSHIYEKKKGGFELWIIRVDDKIKYIKEIGSFKISHIEAIERALRRIEPND
;
A
#
# COMPACT_ATOMS: atom_id res chain seq x y z
N MET A 1 -21.99 66.72 36.35
CA MET A 1 -22.99 66.69 37.43
C MET A 1 -24.08 65.71 36.99
N GLY A 2 -24.33 64.54 37.57
CA GLY A 2 -23.94 63.94 38.85
C GLY A 2 -25.21 63.52 39.61
N GLY A 3 -25.36 62.22 39.89
CA GLY A 3 -26.41 61.62 40.75
C GLY A 3 -27.42 60.79 39.94
N GLY A 4 -27.51 59.47 40.06
CA GLY A 4 -27.68 58.65 41.28
C GLY A 4 -29.19 58.51 41.54
N THR A 5 -29.83 57.36 41.77
CA THR A 5 -29.40 56.15 42.49
C THR A 5 -30.52 55.09 42.45
N ARG A 6 -30.13 53.81 42.48
CA ARG A 6 -30.65 52.67 43.28
C ARG A 6 -32.18 52.43 43.36
N GLN A 7 -32.69 51.31 42.85
CA GLN A 7 -32.68 49.95 43.45
C GLN A 7 -33.94 49.72 44.29
N ASP A 8 -34.80 48.80 43.84
CA ASP A 8 -35.57 47.82 44.63
C ASP A 8 -36.79 47.35 43.84
N GLN A 9 -36.94 46.04 43.67
CA GLN A 9 -38.00 45.27 44.31
C GLN A 9 -38.05 43.85 43.76
N THR A 10 -37.50 42.95 44.56
CA THR A 10 -37.73 41.52 44.55
C THR A 10 -39.08 41.17 45.19
N ASN A 11 -39.74 40.18 44.58
CA ASN A 11 -40.59 39.16 45.19
C ASN A 11 -41.92 39.57 45.82
N SER A 12 -43.01 39.15 45.17
CA SER A 12 -44.23 38.66 45.84
C SER A 12 -45.12 37.94 44.84
N ARG A 13 -45.23 36.61 44.94
CA ARG A 13 -46.48 35.84 45.12
C ARG A 13 -46.40 34.42 44.57
N SER A 14 -46.24 33.51 45.53
CA SER A 14 -46.94 32.25 45.72
C SER A 14 -48.13 31.95 44.79
N GLY A 15 -48.15 30.70 44.31
CA GLY A 15 -49.30 29.83 44.60
C GLY A 15 -50.12 29.35 43.41
N LEU A 16 -49.81 28.11 43.00
CA LEU A 16 -50.75 27.01 42.74
C LEU A 16 -51.56 26.97 41.42
N SER A 17 -51.38 25.80 40.78
CA SER A 17 -52.31 25.06 39.92
C SER A 17 -52.46 25.52 38.46
N ALA A 18 -51.89 24.73 37.55
CA ALA A 18 -52.67 23.85 36.67
C ALA A 18 -51.72 23.18 35.68
N SER A 19 -51.73 21.85 35.65
CA SER A 19 -51.08 21.04 34.63
C SER A 19 -51.74 21.32 33.28
N VAL A 20 -50.97 21.80 32.32
CA VAL A 20 -51.28 21.67 30.90
C VAL A 20 -50.12 20.89 30.28
N GLY A 21 -50.43 19.65 29.91
CA GLY A 21 -49.50 18.77 29.22
C GLY A 21 -49.11 19.36 27.88
N SER A 22 -47.88 19.82 27.78
CA SER A 22 -47.19 20.03 26.52
C SER A 22 -46.48 18.73 26.17
N TYR A 23 -47.09 17.94 25.27
CA TYR A 23 -46.41 16.90 24.52
C TYR A 23 -45.33 17.57 23.65
N GLY A 24 -44.19 17.87 24.25
CA GLY A 24 -42.96 18.07 23.50
C GLY A 24 -42.54 16.71 22.99
N THR A 25 -42.95 16.36 21.77
CA THR A 25 -42.25 15.35 20.99
C THR A 25 -40.81 15.84 20.89
N GLN A 26 -39.94 15.35 21.76
CA GLN A 26 -38.50 15.47 21.56
C GLN A 26 -38.24 14.76 20.25
N CYS A 27 -38.03 15.55 19.18
CA CYS A 27 -37.40 15.06 17.98
C CYS A 27 -36.14 14.32 18.45
N PRO A 28 -35.99 13.02 18.16
CA PRO A 28 -34.75 12.34 18.48
C PRO A 28 -33.66 13.12 17.77
N GLU A 29 -32.70 13.62 18.54
CA GLU A 29 -31.47 14.23 18.02
C GLU A 29 -30.93 13.28 16.96
N SER A 30 -31.17 13.61 15.69
CA SER A 30 -30.70 12.82 14.59
C SER A 30 -29.19 12.92 14.66
N LYS A 31 -28.55 11.84 15.12
CA LYS A 31 -27.09 11.71 15.09
C LYS A 31 -26.62 12.29 13.76
N LEU A 32 -25.85 13.36 13.82
CA LEU A 32 -25.26 14.00 12.64
C LEU A 32 -24.58 12.89 11.85
N LYS A 33 -25.20 12.49 10.75
CA LYS A 33 -24.63 11.50 9.85
C LYS A 33 -23.40 12.15 9.25
N GLU A 34 -22.23 11.59 9.54
CA GLU A 34 -20.99 12.03 8.92
C GLU A 34 -21.15 11.92 7.41
N CYS A 35 -21.11 13.08 6.76
CA CYS A 35 -21.27 13.23 5.32
C CYS A 35 -20.00 13.90 4.81
N LEU A 36 -19.32 13.23 3.88
CA LEU A 36 -18.08 13.70 3.28
C LEU A 36 -18.32 13.93 1.79
N GLN A 37 -18.00 15.15 1.32
CA GLN A 37 -18.08 15.49 -0.09
C GLN A 37 -16.68 15.51 -0.71
N ILE A 38 -16.50 14.80 -1.82
CA ILE A 38 -15.27 14.76 -2.61
C ILE A 38 -15.63 15.11 -4.05
N GLY A 39 -15.46 16.37 -4.43
CA GLY A 39 -15.93 16.86 -5.73
C GLY A 39 -17.45 16.68 -5.89
N GLU A 40 -17.86 15.91 -6.90
CA GLU A 40 -19.27 15.58 -7.18
C GLU A 40 -19.80 14.37 -6.39
N TYR A 41 -18.93 13.72 -5.62
CA TYR A 41 -19.26 12.52 -4.88
C TYR A 41 -19.64 12.86 -3.44
N ILE A 42 -20.70 12.22 -2.95
CA ILE A 42 -21.17 12.32 -1.56
C ILE A 42 -21.01 10.93 -0.93
N ILE A 43 -20.33 10.88 0.21
CA ILE A 43 -20.14 9.68 1.02
C ILE A 43 -20.91 9.89 2.32
N GLU A 44 -21.89 9.03 2.59
CA GLU A 44 -22.65 9.06 3.83
C GLU A 44 -22.34 7.82 4.66
N HIS A 45 -22.07 8.01 5.95
CA HIS A 45 -21.99 6.90 6.89
C HIS A 45 -23.39 6.40 7.24
N GLU A 46 -23.59 5.09 7.11
CA GLU A 46 -24.82 4.37 7.42
C GLU A 46 -24.54 3.25 8.43
N ASP A 47 -25.58 2.68 9.06
CA ASP A 47 -25.41 1.69 10.14
C ASP A 47 -24.60 0.44 9.71
N ASN A 48 -24.57 0.14 8.41
CA ASN A 48 -23.87 -1.02 7.83
C ASN A 48 -22.69 -0.66 6.92
N GLY A 49 -22.16 0.57 7.02
CA GLY A 49 -20.99 1.02 6.26
C GLY A 49 -21.17 2.39 5.63
N TYR A 50 -20.88 2.49 4.33
CA TYR A 50 -20.81 3.75 3.60
C TYR A 50 -21.61 3.66 2.31
N SER A 51 -22.44 4.66 2.04
CA SER A 51 -23.06 4.85 0.73
C SER A 51 -22.31 5.90 -0.07
N LEU A 52 -22.01 5.56 -1.33
CA LEU A 52 -21.37 6.47 -2.28
C LEU A 52 -22.40 6.92 -3.31
N LYS A 53 -22.58 8.22 -3.45
CA LYS A 53 -23.55 8.82 -4.36
C LYS A 53 -22.86 9.82 -5.29
N LYS A 54 -23.40 9.98 -6.50
CA LYS A 54 -23.11 11.09 -7.42
C LYS A 54 -24.43 11.65 -7.92
N GLU A 55 -24.64 12.96 -7.80
CA GLU A 55 -25.87 13.62 -8.26
C GLU A 55 -27.17 12.96 -7.72
N ARG A 56 -27.16 12.56 -6.45
CA ARG A 56 -28.25 11.81 -5.77
C ARG A 56 -28.47 10.37 -6.26
N GLN A 57 -27.73 9.90 -7.26
CA GLN A 57 -27.72 8.50 -7.66
C GLN A 57 -26.76 7.68 -6.78
N LEU A 58 -27.25 6.59 -6.20
CA LEU A 58 -26.43 5.63 -5.47
C LEU A 58 -25.54 4.85 -6.45
N LEU A 59 -24.23 4.93 -6.24
CA LEU A 59 -23.23 4.19 -7.01
C LEU A 59 -22.85 2.86 -6.36
N GLY A 60 -22.89 2.78 -5.04
CA GLY A 60 -22.57 1.56 -4.31
C GLY A 60 -22.61 1.70 -2.80
N MET A 61 -22.59 0.54 -2.14
CA MET A 61 -22.52 0.39 -0.69
C MET A 61 -21.23 -0.35 -0.32
N TYR A 62 -20.50 0.16 0.67
CA TYR A 62 -19.21 -0.38 1.08
C TYR A 62 -19.17 -0.58 2.58
N LYS A 63 -18.76 -1.76 3.04
CA LYS A 63 -18.72 -2.08 4.47
C LYS A 63 -17.61 -1.34 5.22
N GLU A 64 -16.48 -1.15 4.56
CA GLU A 64 -15.26 -0.64 5.19
C GLU A 64 -14.58 0.41 4.30
N ALA A 65 -14.11 1.48 4.93
CA ALA A 65 -13.24 2.48 4.33
C ALA A 65 -11.87 2.45 5.01
N THR A 66 -10.80 2.54 4.23
CA THR A 66 -9.41 2.60 4.74
C THR A 66 -8.89 4.02 4.84
N ILE A 67 -9.40 4.93 3.99
CA ILE A 67 -9.07 6.36 4.00
C ILE A 67 -10.36 7.12 3.75
N LEU A 68 -10.60 8.17 4.54
CA LEU A 68 -11.67 9.14 4.34
C LEU A 68 -11.10 10.54 4.58
N THR A 69 -10.82 11.26 3.49
CA THR A 69 -10.31 12.63 3.49
C THR A 69 -11.09 13.46 2.48
N PRO A 70 -11.15 14.80 2.61
CA PRO A 70 -11.84 15.66 1.64
C PRO A 70 -11.36 15.50 0.19
N GLU A 71 -10.12 15.03 0.00
CA GLU A 71 -9.49 14.87 -1.31
C GLU A 71 -9.55 13.43 -1.84
N ARG A 72 -9.78 12.44 -0.95
CA ARG A 72 -9.63 11.03 -1.28
C ARG A 72 -10.37 10.12 -0.30
N ALA A 73 -11.12 9.17 -0.84
CA ALA A 73 -11.64 8.04 -0.09
C ALA A 73 -11.21 6.72 -0.72
N LEU A 74 -10.95 5.71 0.11
CA LEU A 74 -10.62 4.35 -0.30
C LEU A 74 -11.56 3.37 0.40
N PHE A 75 -12.34 2.62 -0.38
CA PHE A 75 -13.25 1.59 0.14
C PHE A 75 -12.71 0.19 -0.15
N LYS A 76 -12.85 -0.73 0.80
CA LYS A 76 -12.42 -2.11 0.57
C LYS A 76 -13.36 -2.84 -0.39
N LEU A 77 -12.76 -3.52 -1.36
CA LEU A 77 -13.41 -4.48 -2.26
C LEU A 77 -12.87 -5.89 -1.99
N ASP A 78 -13.26 -6.86 -2.83
CA ASP A 78 -12.79 -8.24 -2.72
C ASP A 78 -11.29 -8.37 -3.01
N LYS A 79 -10.67 -9.44 -2.47
CA LYS A 79 -9.32 -9.92 -2.81
C LYS A 79 -8.30 -8.79 -2.88
N GLY A 80 -8.24 -7.93 -1.87
CA GLY A 80 -7.26 -6.85 -1.78
C GLY A 80 -7.38 -5.78 -2.87
N MET A 81 -8.55 -5.62 -3.48
CA MET A 81 -8.88 -4.45 -4.30
C MET A 81 -9.47 -3.34 -3.43
N LEU A 82 -9.26 -2.09 -3.84
CA LEU A 82 -9.87 -0.91 -3.23
C LEU A 82 -10.58 -0.10 -4.32
N LEU A 83 -11.67 0.57 -3.95
CA LEU A 83 -12.29 1.59 -4.76
C LEU A 83 -11.77 2.95 -4.31
N GLU A 84 -11.04 3.62 -5.18
CA GLU A 84 -10.64 5.01 -4.99
C GLU A 84 -11.73 5.96 -5.49
N VAL A 85 -12.09 6.92 -4.64
CA VAL A 85 -12.93 8.06 -4.99
C VAL A 85 -12.10 9.32 -4.79
N SER A 86 -12.03 10.15 -5.82
CA SER A 86 -11.29 11.41 -5.82
C SER A 86 -12.05 12.45 -6.66
N PRO A 87 -11.66 13.73 -6.62
CA PRO A 87 -12.24 14.74 -7.52
C PRO A 87 -12.06 14.41 -9.00
N LYS A 88 -11.07 13.58 -9.36
CA LYS A 88 -10.81 13.14 -10.75
C LYS A 88 -11.74 12.01 -11.21
N GLY A 89 -12.48 11.40 -10.30
CA GLY A 89 -13.37 10.28 -10.58
C GLY A 89 -13.13 9.08 -9.67
N ILE A 90 -13.70 7.95 -10.09
CA ILE A 90 -13.65 6.67 -9.40
C ILE A 90 -12.78 5.70 -10.19
N ARG A 91 -11.90 4.97 -9.51
CA ARG A 91 -11.17 3.84 -10.13
C ARG A 91 -10.87 2.74 -9.12
N LYS A 92 -10.53 1.56 -9.61
CA LYS A 92 -10.05 0.45 -8.77
C LYS A 92 -8.54 0.55 -8.62
N VAL A 93 -8.04 0.37 -7.40
CA VAL A 93 -6.61 0.30 -7.09
C VAL A 93 -6.33 -0.95 -6.26
N LEU A 94 -5.10 -1.45 -6.30
CA LEU A 94 -4.66 -2.52 -5.42
C LEU A 94 -4.56 -2.01 -3.98
N SER A 95 -4.75 -2.88 -3.00
CA SER A 95 -4.27 -2.62 -1.66
C SER A 95 -2.74 -2.75 -1.62
N PRO A 96 -2.07 -2.10 -0.65
CA PRO A 96 -0.64 -2.30 -0.44
C PRO A 96 -0.25 -3.78 -0.31
N ALA A 97 -1.03 -4.60 0.40
CA ALA A 97 -0.76 -6.02 0.55
C ALA A 97 -0.81 -6.78 -0.79
N LYS A 98 -1.83 -6.52 -1.64
CA LYS A 98 -1.91 -7.16 -2.96
C LYS A 98 -0.80 -6.71 -3.89
N ALA A 99 -0.46 -5.42 -3.88
CA ALA A 99 0.69 -4.90 -4.61
C ALA A 99 2.02 -5.51 -4.11
N GLY A 100 2.14 -5.76 -2.81
CA GLY A 100 3.27 -6.46 -2.21
C GLY A 100 3.39 -7.92 -2.67
N ILE A 101 2.28 -8.67 -2.75
CA ILE A 101 2.24 -10.03 -3.32
C ILE A 101 2.78 -10.01 -4.75
N LEU A 102 2.29 -9.09 -5.60
CA LEU A 102 2.76 -8.96 -6.98
C LEU A 102 4.24 -8.58 -7.06
N GLY A 103 4.71 -7.69 -6.17
CA GLY A 103 6.12 -7.33 -6.08
C GLY A 103 7.01 -8.53 -5.78
N PHE A 104 6.62 -9.38 -4.82
CA PHE A 104 7.32 -10.62 -4.50
C PHE A 104 7.25 -11.67 -5.61
N ILE A 105 6.09 -11.79 -6.29
CA ILE A 105 5.93 -12.71 -7.43
C ILE A 105 6.79 -12.29 -8.62
N ASN A 106 6.96 -10.99 -8.84
CA ASN A 106 7.75 -10.47 -9.95
C ASN A 106 9.26 -10.49 -9.68
N SER A 107 9.69 -10.67 -8.42
CA SER A 107 11.08 -10.94 -8.06
C SER A 107 11.36 -12.46 -7.98
N ASP A 108 11.16 -13.07 -6.81
CA ASP A 108 11.56 -14.45 -6.51
C ASP A 108 10.41 -15.47 -6.61
N GLY A 109 9.21 -15.00 -6.93
CA GLY A 109 8.03 -15.86 -7.03
C GLY A 109 7.69 -16.31 -8.45
N SER A 110 6.59 -17.06 -8.54
CA SER A 110 6.06 -17.50 -9.81
C SER A 110 4.56 -17.82 -9.72
N LEU A 111 3.89 -17.62 -10.84
CA LEU A 111 2.55 -18.13 -11.11
C LEU A 111 2.68 -19.23 -12.16
N THR A 112 2.22 -20.43 -11.84
CA THR A 112 2.12 -21.52 -12.80
C THR A 112 0.66 -21.68 -13.17
N TYR A 113 0.37 -21.52 -14.46
CA TYR A 113 -0.90 -21.87 -15.08
C TYR A 113 -0.59 -22.88 -16.18
N SER A 114 -1.04 -24.12 -16.00
CA SER A 114 -1.04 -25.12 -17.06
C SER A 114 -2.44 -25.72 -17.17
N THR A 115 -2.96 -25.77 -18.39
CA THR A 115 -4.22 -26.48 -18.70
C THR A 115 -3.99 -27.98 -18.83
N LYS A 116 -2.75 -28.42 -19.05
CA LYS A 116 -2.35 -29.84 -19.20
C LYS A 116 -0.91 -30.05 -18.69
N PRO A 117 -0.70 -30.62 -17.48
CA PRO A 117 -1.70 -30.98 -16.46
C PRO A 117 -2.38 -29.74 -15.86
N ASN A 118 -3.62 -29.86 -15.36
CA ASN A 118 -4.45 -28.79 -14.78
C ASN A 118 -3.88 -28.24 -13.47
N VAL A 119 -2.74 -27.54 -13.55
CA VAL A 119 -1.94 -27.09 -12.40
C VAL A 119 -2.00 -25.56 -12.32
N TYR A 120 -2.46 -25.07 -11.18
CA TYR A 120 -2.61 -23.65 -10.88
C TYR A 120 -1.94 -23.38 -9.54
N MET A 121 -0.73 -22.86 -9.59
CA MET A 121 0.10 -22.73 -8.40
C MET A 121 0.66 -21.33 -8.25
N VAL A 122 0.52 -20.76 -7.05
CA VAL A 122 1.30 -19.61 -6.61
C VAL A 122 2.49 -20.14 -5.82
N ARG A 123 3.68 -19.63 -6.13
CA ARG A 123 4.92 -19.98 -5.43
C ARG A 123 5.71 -18.73 -5.10
N PHE A 124 6.29 -18.70 -3.91
CA PHE A 124 7.33 -17.74 -3.53
C PHE A 124 8.44 -18.48 -2.80
N GLY A 125 9.70 -18.30 -3.21
CA GLY A 125 10.83 -18.97 -2.60
C GLY A 125 11.87 -17.99 -2.10
N SER A 126 12.44 -18.23 -0.92
CA SER A 126 13.48 -17.36 -0.37
C SER A 126 14.39 -18.11 0.61
N CYS A 127 15.60 -17.57 0.81
CA CYS A 127 16.48 -17.95 1.92
C CYS A 127 16.31 -17.05 3.16
N SER A 128 15.48 -16.00 3.05
CA SER A 128 15.21 -15.03 4.12
C SER A 128 13.87 -15.33 4.78
N ASP A 129 13.91 -15.81 6.03
CA ASP A 129 12.70 -16.14 6.80
C ASP A 129 11.77 -14.93 6.95
N GLU A 130 12.32 -13.72 7.08
CA GLU A 130 11.54 -12.49 7.19
C GLU A 130 10.69 -12.22 5.94
N LEU A 131 11.18 -12.58 4.76
CA LEU A 131 10.45 -12.39 3.50
C LEU A 131 9.35 -13.44 3.35
N LEU A 132 9.59 -14.67 3.80
CA LEU A 132 8.59 -15.75 3.82
C LEU A 132 7.43 -15.41 4.76
N VAL A 133 7.75 -14.91 5.96
CA VAL A 133 6.74 -14.43 6.90
C VAL A 133 5.95 -13.29 6.28
N LYS A 134 6.63 -12.29 5.70
CA LYS A 134 5.96 -11.12 5.11
C LYS A 134 5.06 -11.47 3.92
N PHE A 135 5.49 -12.38 3.07
CA PHE A 135 4.64 -12.88 1.97
C PHE A 135 3.39 -13.58 2.52
N ASN A 136 3.53 -14.43 3.55
CA ASN A 136 2.40 -15.09 4.20
C ASN A 136 1.42 -14.11 4.86
N GLU A 137 1.92 -13.05 5.50
CA GLU A 137 1.08 -11.99 6.06
C GLU A 137 0.19 -11.37 4.97
N PHE A 138 0.77 -11.01 3.81
CA PHE A 138 -0.02 -10.45 2.72
C PHE A 138 -1.00 -11.47 2.11
N MET A 139 -0.59 -12.73 1.94
CA MET A 139 -1.51 -13.76 1.45
C MET A 139 -2.70 -13.98 2.40
N ASN A 140 -2.45 -13.89 3.71
CA ASN A 140 -3.51 -13.99 4.72
C ASN A 140 -4.42 -12.75 4.71
N GLU A 141 -3.86 -11.56 4.55
CA GLU A 141 -4.65 -10.32 4.46
C GLU A 141 -5.55 -10.28 3.21
N VAL A 142 -5.02 -10.70 2.05
CA VAL A 142 -5.72 -10.59 0.76
C VAL A 142 -6.68 -11.75 0.52
N TYR A 143 -6.31 -12.97 0.91
CA TYR A 143 -7.05 -14.18 0.58
C TYR A 143 -7.50 -14.99 1.81
N GLY A 144 -7.16 -14.58 3.04
CA GLY A 144 -7.49 -15.32 4.25
C GLY A 144 -6.76 -16.67 4.36
N ILE A 145 -5.61 -16.83 3.70
CA ILE A 145 -4.86 -18.09 3.69
C ILE A 145 -3.42 -17.91 4.15
N ARG A 146 -2.91 -18.94 4.81
CA ARG A 146 -1.48 -19.13 5.08
C ARG A 146 -0.93 -20.22 4.19
N LEU A 147 0.21 -19.97 3.56
CA LEU A 147 0.85 -20.93 2.67
C LEU A 147 1.77 -21.86 3.47
N PRO A 148 1.71 -23.18 3.23
CA PRO A 148 2.63 -24.13 3.82
C PRO A 148 4.06 -23.91 3.31
N MET A 149 5.03 -24.14 4.20
CA MET A 149 6.46 -24.06 3.92
C MET A 149 6.99 -25.42 3.46
N TYR A 150 7.70 -25.43 2.34
CA TYR A 150 8.35 -26.60 1.78
C TYR A 150 9.85 -26.37 1.70
N ARG A 151 10.62 -27.25 2.36
CA ARG A 151 12.09 -27.24 2.25
C ARG A 151 12.49 -28.04 1.02
N ARG A 152 13.27 -27.41 0.14
CA ARG A 152 13.84 -28.09 -1.03
C ARG A 152 14.97 -29.03 -0.61
N LYS A 153 14.94 -30.27 -1.09
CA LYS A 153 15.97 -31.29 -0.79
C LYS A 153 17.35 -30.89 -1.34
N ASP A 154 17.37 -30.20 -2.47
CA ASP A 154 18.58 -29.78 -3.19
C ASP A 154 19.14 -28.43 -2.72
N ARG A 155 18.40 -27.68 -1.90
CA ARG A 155 18.80 -26.35 -1.40
C ARG A 155 18.43 -26.20 0.07
N ARG A 156 19.33 -26.62 0.96
CA ARG A 156 19.09 -26.74 2.41
C ARG A 156 18.58 -25.46 3.09
N HIS A 157 18.96 -24.29 2.56
CA HIS A 157 18.59 -22.97 3.10
C HIS A 157 17.49 -22.26 2.32
N PHE A 158 16.90 -22.91 1.30
CA PHE A 158 15.85 -22.33 0.47
C PHE A 158 14.50 -22.96 0.80
N ILE A 159 13.55 -22.13 1.21
CA ILE A 159 12.18 -22.55 1.54
C ILE A 159 11.25 -21.98 0.48
N GLU A 160 10.29 -22.79 0.03
CA GLU A 160 9.22 -22.39 -0.87
C GLU A 160 7.88 -22.36 -0.13
N LEU A 161 7.13 -21.29 -0.33
CA LEU A 161 5.71 -21.20 0.00
C LEU A 161 4.93 -21.55 -1.26
N VAL A 162 4.06 -22.56 -1.17
CA VAL A 162 3.34 -23.08 -2.35
C VAL A 162 1.88 -23.29 -2.03
N LYS A 163 1.00 -22.85 -2.93
CA LYS A 163 -0.42 -23.17 -2.87
C LYS A 163 -0.98 -23.42 -4.26
N GLU A 164 -1.66 -24.55 -4.41
CA GLU A 164 -2.49 -24.83 -5.56
C GLU A 164 -3.88 -24.21 -5.35
N ASN A 165 -4.24 -23.24 -6.19
CA ASN A 165 -5.56 -22.60 -6.19
C ASN A 165 -5.78 -21.89 -7.53
N LYS A 166 -6.79 -22.35 -8.29
CA LYS A 166 -7.12 -21.81 -9.61
C LYS A 166 -7.57 -20.35 -9.56
N GLU A 167 -8.52 -20.02 -8.68
CA GLU A 167 -9.10 -18.68 -8.62
C GLU A 167 -8.06 -17.62 -8.23
N MET A 168 -7.18 -17.95 -7.30
CA MET A 168 -6.10 -17.07 -6.85
C MET A 168 -5.06 -16.81 -7.94
N VAL A 169 -4.66 -17.86 -8.67
CA VAL A 169 -3.74 -17.71 -9.81
C VAL A 169 -4.37 -16.86 -10.90
N GLN A 170 -5.66 -17.09 -11.21
CA GLN A 170 -6.38 -16.30 -12.22
C GLN A 170 -6.53 -14.84 -11.79
N ASP A 171 -6.86 -14.57 -10.53
CA ASP A 171 -6.92 -13.20 -10.01
C ASP A 171 -5.56 -12.49 -10.12
N LEU A 172 -4.48 -13.10 -9.62
CA LEU A 172 -3.14 -12.50 -9.69
C LEU A 172 -2.66 -12.31 -11.14
N ALA A 173 -2.95 -13.26 -12.02
CA ALA A 173 -2.56 -13.21 -13.43
C ALA A 173 -3.20 -12.03 -14.20
N ASN A 174 -4.34 -11.50 -13.74
CA ASN A 174 -4.94 -10.31 -14.33
C ASN A 174 -4.06 -9.06 -14.18
N TYR A 175 -3.15 -9.05 -13.20
CA TYR A 175 -2.29 -7.90 -12.88
C TYR A 175 -0.81 -8.13 -13.22
N THR A 176 -0.44 -9.35 -13.60
CA THR A 176 0.91 -9.67 -14.07
C THR A 176 0.81 -10.53 -15.32
N SER A 177 1.05 -9.91 -16.48
CA SER A 177 1.04 -10.63 -17.76
C SER A 177 2.25 -11.55 -17.83
N LYS A 178 2.07 -12.86 -18.09
CA LYS A 178 3.21 -13.76 -18.41
C LYS A 178 2.92 -14.75 -19.54
N PRO A 179 3.57 -14.61 -20.71
CA PRO A 179 4.42 -15.66 -21.28
C PRO A 179 5.71 -15.82 -20.42
N LYS A 180 6.43 -16.93 -20.59
CA LYS A 180 7.61 -17.28 -19.76
C LYS A 180 8.60 -16.12 -19.57
N GLY A 181 8.76 -15.66 -18.32
CA GLY A 181 9.84 -14.76 -17.89
C GLY A 181 9.52 -13.26 -17.96
N ASP A 182 8.54 -12.86 -18.75
CA ASP A 182 8.10 -11.47 -18.84
C ASP A 182 7.11 -11.16 -17.72
N TRP A 183 7.16 -9.95 -17.20
CA TRP A 183 6.20 -9.39 -16.25
C TRP A 183 6.04 -7.90 -16.54
N ASN A 184 4.91 -7.33 -16.15
CA ASN A 184 4.68 -5.89 -16.20
C ASN A 184 4.29 -5.38 -14.81
N VAL A 185 4.52 -4.10 -14.57
CA VAL A 185 4.00 -3.34 -13.44
C VAL A 185 2.52 -3.03 -13.71
N PRO A 186 1.61 -3.26 -12.76
CA PRO A 186 0.18 -2.99 -12.94
C PRO A 186 -0.17 -1.50 -12.76
N PHE A 187 0.42 -0.61 -13.57
CA PHE A 187 0.32 0.86 -13.41
C PHE A 187 -1.11 1.37 -13.20
N GLU A 188 -2.06 0.84 -13.96
CA GLU A 188 -3.47 1.26 -13.91
C GLU A 188 -4.09 1.11 -12.52
N TYR A 189 -3.59 0.15 -11.74
CA TYR A 189 -4.12 -0.22 -10.43
C TYR A 189 -3.22 0.23 -9.27
N LEU A 190 -2.11 0.94 -9.53
CA LEU A 190 -1.24 1.43 -8.47
C LEU A 190 -1.56 2.89 -8.14
N ASP A 191 -1.68 3.17 -6.85
CA ASP A 191 -1.51 4.50 -6.28
C ASP A 191 -0.11 4.62 -5.64
N LYS A 192 0.21 5.76 -5.03
CA LYS A 192 1.54 5.99 -4.45
C LYS A 192 1.90 4.96 -3.37
N GLU A 193 0.96 4.61 -2.49
CA GLU A 193 1.20 3.65 -1.39
C GLU A 193 1.34 2.21 -1.90
N SER A 194 0.52 1.82 -2.88
CA SER A 194 0.63 0.50 -3.50
C SER A 194 1.89 0.37 -4.36
N ALA A 195 2.26 1.42 -5.09
CA ALA A 195 3.53 1.48 -5.82
C ALA A 195 4.73 1.37 -4.87
N LYS A 196 4.68 2.06 -3.73
CA LYS A 196 5.70 1.94 -2.66
C LYS A 196 5.83 0.50 -2.19
N MET A 197 4.72 -0.17 -1.88
CA MET A 197 4.75 -1.55 -1.41
C MET A 197 5.23 -2.52 -2.47
N PHE A 198 4.78 -2.37 -3.72
CA PHE A 198 5.27 -3.15 -4.86
C PHE A 198 6.80 -3.05 -4.99
N LEU A 199 7.33 -1.82 -5.03
CA LEU A 199 8.78 -1.56 -5.14
C LEU A 199 9.56 -2.10 -3.95
N LYS A 200 9.03 -1.95 -2.73
CA LYS A 200 9.66 -2.45 -1.50
C LYS A 200 9.77 -3.97 -1.49
N CYS A 201 8.71 -4.67 -1.90
CA CYS A 201 8.69 -6.14 -2.01
C CYS A 201 9.61 -6.63 -3.12
N PHE A 202 9.56 -6.02 -4.29
CA PHE A 202 10.47 -6.37 -5.39
C PHE A 202 11.94 -6.18 -4.98
N MET A 203 12.30 -5.03 -4.41
CA MET A 203 13.65 -4.74 -3.91
C MET A 203 14.11 -5.73 -2.81
N SER A 204 13.16 -6.24 -2.03
CA SER A 204 13.49 -7.20 -0.97
C SER A 204 13.89 -8.56 -1.53
N GLY A 205 13.28 -9.00 -2.63
CA GLY A 205 13.66 -10.23 -3.34
C GLY A 205 14.87 -10.02 -4.25
N ASP A 206 14.64 -9.31 -5.36
CA ASP A 206 15.59 -9.11 -6.46
C ASP A 206 16.24 -7.72 -6.46
N GLY A 207 16.53 -7.19 -5.28
CA GLY A 207 17.21 -5.91 -5.11
C GLY A 207 18.52 -6.02 -4.35
N GLY A 208 19.23 -4.91 -4.30
CA GLY A 208 20.44 -4.75 -3.52
C GLY A 208 20.52 -3.34 -2.95
N ILE A 209 20.49 -3.27 -1.61
CA ILE A 209 20.84 -2.06 -0.87
C ILE A 209 22.11 -2.33 -0.07
N GLY A 210 23.12 -1.49 -0.29
CA GLY A 210 24.44 -1.69 0.27
C GLY A 210 25.11 -0.40 0.69
N TYR A 211 25.84 -0.45 1.79
CA TYR A 211 26.65 0.65 2.28
C TYR A 211 28.03 0.12 2.68
N TYR A 212 29.02 0.34 1.81
CA TYR A 212 30.33 -0.29 1.93
C TYR A 212 31.45 0.73 1.84
N LYS A 213 32.48 0.57 2.69
CA LYS A 213 33.76 1.25 2.53
C LYS A 213 34.65 0.36 1.66
N LYS A 214 34.99 0.79 0.45
CA LYS A 214 36.03 0.11 -0.33
C LYS A 214 37.39 0.48 0.27
N SER A 215 38.30 -0.48 0.39
CA SER A 215 39.66 -0.27 0.91
C SER A 215 40.37 0.92 0.27
N GLU A 216 40.14 1.12 -1.02
CA GLU A 216 40.78 2.15 -1.85
C GLU A 216 40.06 3.53 -1.81
N ARG A 217 38.90 3.64 -1.15
CA ARG A 217 38.14 4.90 -1.12
C ARG A 217 37.92 5.39 0.33
N PRO A 218 38.21 6.66 0.63
CA PRO A 218 38.01 7.21 1.96
C PRO A 218 36.52 7.26 2.33
N THR A 219 35.65 7.48 1.34
CA THR A 219 34.19 7.62 1.54
C THR A 219 33.44 6.33 1.21
N PRO A 220 32.54 5.87 2.10
CA PRO A 220 31.68 4.73 1.82
C PRO A 220 30.70 5.04 0.69
N ARG A 221 30.33 4.01 -0.07
CA ARG A 221 29.39 4.11 -1.18
C ARG A 221 28.05 3.53 -0.77
N LEU A 222 27.00 4.33 -0.92
CA LEU A 222 25.61 3.87 -0.93
C LEU A 222 25.24 3.36 -2.33
N GLU A 223 24.75 2.13 -2.39
CA GLU A 223 24.28 1.47 -3.60
C GLU A 223 22.81 1.07 -3.41
N VAL A 224 21.99 1.38 -4.41
CA VAL A 224 20.59 0.94 -4.52
C VAL A 224 20.38 0.48 -5.96
N ARG A 225 20.09 -0.80 -6.13
CA ARG A 225 19.93 -1.42 -7.46
C ARG A 225 18.89 -2.52 -7.46
N PHE A 226 18.28 -2.74 -8.61
CA PHE A 226 17.33 -3.81 -8.88
C PHE A 226 17.91 -4.75 -9.93
N PHE A 227 17.63 -6.05 -9.83
CA PHE A 227 18.09 -7.07 -10.76
C PHE A 227 16.87 -7.69 -11.46
N SER A 228 16.98 -7.98 -12.76
CA SER A 228 15.98 -8.82 -13.44
C SER A 228 16.50 -9.33 -14.78
N MET A 229 15.93 -10.43 -15.27
CA MET A 229 16.07 -10.85 -16.67
C MET A 229 15.15 -10.06 -17.60
N ASN A 230 14.11 -9.42 -17.05
CA ASN A 230 13.13 -8.66 -17.82
C ASN A 230 13.53 -7.17 -17.86
N ARG A 231 14.14 -6.75 -18.97
CA ARG A 231 14.54 -5.35 -19.19
C ARG A 231 13.36 -4.39 -19.13
N LYS A 232 12.24 -4.75 -19.77
CA LYS A 232 11.03 -3.93 -19.83
C LYS A 232 10.46 -3.69 -18.43
N GLY A 233 10.40 -4.74 -17.61
CA GLY A 233 9.97 -4.64 -16.21
C GLY A 233 10.83 -3.65 -15.41
N LEU A 234 12.15 -3.62 -15.63
CA LEU A 234 13.04 -2.63 -15.00
C LEU A 234 12.80 -1.21 -15.52
N GLU A 235 12.47 -1.01 -16.80
CA GLU A 235 12.07 0.30 -17.34
C GLU A 235 10.76 0.80 -16.73
N GLU A 236 9.83 -0.11 -16.47
CA GLU A 236 8.58 0.18 -15.77
C GLU A 236 8.82 0.51 -14.29
N ILE A 237 9.72 -0.19 -13.60
CA ILE A 237 10.18 0.20 -12.25
C ILE A 237 10.82 1.59 -12.27
N ALA A 238 11.67 1.89 -13.24
CA ALA A 238 12.27 3.21 -13.39
C ALA A 238 11.22 4.32 -13.58
N THR A 239 10.12 4.00 -14.26
CA THR A 239 8.98 4.89 -14.46
C THR A 239 8.21 5.10 -13.15
N LEU A 240 7.91 4.04 -12.39
CA LEU A 240 7.31 4.18 -11.05
C LEU A 240 8.15 5.07 -10.13
N LEU A 241 9.46 4.84 -10.07
CA LEU A 241 10.40 5.62 -9.27
C LEU A 241 10.33 7.11 -9.62
N ARG A 242 10.29 7.43 -10.91
CA ARG A 242 10.22 8.80 -11.40
C ARG A 242 8.87 9.46 -11.10
N GLU A 243 7.78 8.79 -11.43
CA GLU A 243 6.43 9.39 -11.39
C GLU A 243 5.87 9.52 -9.98
N TYR A 244 6.07 8.53 -9.11
CA TYR A 244 5.49 8.52 -7.76
C TYR A 244 6.42 9.10 -6.68
N PHE A 245 7.73 9.02 -6.90
CA PHE A 245 8.74 9.35 -5.89
C PHE A 245 9.73 10.43 -6.36
N GLY A 246 9.66 10.87 -7.62
CA GLY A 246 10.60 11.85 -8.16
C GLY A 246 12.05 11.38 -8.08
N ILE A 247 12.28 10.07 -8.24
CA ILE A 247 13.61 9.45 -8.34
C ILE A 247 13.91 9.27 -9.82
N SER A 248 14.66 10.19 -10.40
CA SER A 248 14.85 10.30 -11.86
C SER A 248 16.22 9.84 -12.33
N SER A 249 17.19 9.68 -11.41
CA SER A 249 18.56 9.29 -11.75
C SER A 249 18.75 7.78 -11.85
N SER A 250 17.85 7.07 -12.54
CA SER A 250 17.96 5.62 -12.70
C SER A 250 18.53 5.25 -14.07
N HIS A 251 19.41 4.24 -14.11
CA HIS A 251 20.04 3.77 -15.35
C HIS A 251 20.10 2.24 -15.38
N ILE A 252 19.77 1.66 -16.54
CA ILE A 252 19.80 0.21 -16.74
C ILE A 252 21.12 -0.17 -17.39
N TYR A 253 21.83 -1.10 -16.77
CA TYR A 253 23.04 -1.72 -17.31
C TYR A 253 22.76 -3.17 -17.66
N GLU A 254 23.35 -3.65 -18.76
CA GLU A 254 23.35 -5.07 -19.12
C GLU A 254 24.55 -5.79 -18.48
N LYS A 255 24.33 -7.00 -17.96
CA LYS A 255 25.38 -7.80 -17.35
C LYS A 255 26.05 -8.70 -18.38
N LYS A 256 27.37 -8.88 -18.28
CA LYS A 256 28.14 -9.79 -19.16
C LYS A 256 27.63 -11.23 -19.23
N LYS A 257 26.93 -11.71 -18.20
CA LYS A 257 26.39 -13.09 -18.12
C LYS A 257 24.87 -13.15 -18.39
N GLY A 258 24.30 -12.11 -19.00
CA GLY A 258 22.87 -11.96 -19.19
C GLY A 258 22.17 -11.32 -17.98
N GLY A 259 20.99 -10.76 -18.26
CA GLY A 259 20.19 -10.00 -17.29
C GLY A 259 20.61 -8.54 -17.18
N PHE A 260 19.83 -7.80 -16.42
CA PHE A 260 19.88 -6.34 -16.34
C PHE A 260 19.90 -5.86 -14.90
N GLU A 261 20.52 -4.70 -14.68
CA GLU A 261 20.55 -4.02 -13.40
C GLU A 261 20.07 -2.58 -13.55
N LEU A 262 19.01 -2.20 -12.82
CA LEU A 262 18.60 -0.80 -12.71
C LEU A 262 19.30 -0.19 -11.49
N TRP A 263 20.15 0.79 -11.70
CA TRP A 263 20.87 1.50 -10.64
C TRP A 263 20.27 2.87 -10.41
N ILE A 264 20.09 3.25 -9.15
CA ILE A 264 19.88 4.66 -8.77
C ILE A 264 21.26 5.31 -8.64
N ILE A 265 21.50 6.41 -9.35
CA ILE A 265 22.84 6.99 -9.54
C ILE A 265 23.11 8.10 -8.52
N ARG A 266 22.25 9.14 -8.45
CA ARG A 266 22.47 10.29 -7.56
C ARG A 266 22.32 9.91 -6.11
N VAL A 267 23.11 10.54 -5.24
CA VAL A 267 23.07 10.29 -3.80
C VAL A 267 21.72 10.69 -3.20
N ASP A 268 21.20 11.87 -3.55
CA ASP A 268 19.91 12.37 -3.04
C ASP A 268 18.75 11.40 -3.36
N ASP A 269 18.73 10.85 -4.56
CA ASP A 269 17.71 9.89 -4.99
C ASP A 269 17.82 8.55 -4.25
N LYS A 270 19.04 8.10 -3.93
CA LYS A 270 19.25 6.92 -3.08
C LYS A 270 18.75 7.19 -1.67
N ILE A 271 19.06 8.36 -1.11
CA ILE A 271 18.59 8.78 0.22
C ILE A 271 17.06 8.83 0.24
N LYS A 272 16.45 9.40 -0.82
CA LYS A 272 15.00 9.41 -0.98
C LYS A 272 14.43 8.00 -1.03
N TYR A 273 15.04 7.11 -1.82
CA TYR A 273 14.61 5.71 -1.90
C TYR A 273 14.62 5.01 -0.54
N ILE A 274 15.71 5.12 0.23
CA ILE A 274 15.82 4.43 1.52
C ILE A 274 14.86 4.98 2.57
N LYS A 275 14.56 6.29 2.53
CA LYS A 275 13.62 6.94 3.46
C LYS A 275 12.17 6.67 3.10
N GLU A 276 11.81 6.81 1.82
CA GLU A 276 10.42 6.73 1.38
C GLU A 276 9.95 5.30 1.11
N ILE A 277 10.82 4.42 0.60
CA ILE A 277 10.45 3.08 0.11
C ILE A 277 11.10 1.99 0.97
N GLY A 278 12.43 1.94 1.02
CA GLY A 278 13.19 0.98 1.82
C GLY A 278 13.09 -0.47 1.33
N SER A 279 13.23 -1.43 2.26
CA SER A 279 13.23 -2.88 2.01
C SER A 279 12.70 -3.63 3.25
N PHE A 280 12.25 -4.87 3.10
CA PHE A 280 11.93 -5.80 4.19
C PHE A 280 13.08 -6.75 4.54
N LYS A 281 14.03 -6.95 3.62
CA LYS A 281 15.20 -7.80 3.86
C LYS A 281 16.09 -7.23 4.96
N ILE A 282 16.41 -8.02 5.99
CA ILE A 282 17.13 -7.54 7.19
C ILE A 282 18.48 -6.91 6.81
N SER A 283 19.26 -7.58 5.97
CA SER A 283 20.57 -7.06 5.55
C SER A 283 20.49 -5.72 4.80
N HIS A 284 19.39 -5.46 4.09
CA HIS A 284 19.13 -4.15 3.48
C HIS A 284 18.79 -3.11 4.55
N ILE A 285 17.96 -3.46 5.53
CA ILE A 285 17.59 -2.56 6.64
C ILE A 285 18.83 -2.13 7.41
N GLU A 286 19.71 -3.06 7.77
CA GLU A 286 20.97 -2.72 8.44
C GLU A 286 21.87 -1.81 7.59
N ALA A 287 21.89 -2.00 6.26
CA ALA A 287 22.63 -1.13 5.35
C ALA A 287 22.03 0.28 5.30
N ILE A 288 20.70 0.40 5.31
CA ILE A 288 19.98 1.67 5.39
C ILE A 288 20.32 2.39 6.70
N GLU A 289 20.25 1.71 7.84
CA GLU A 289 20.57 2.28 9.15
C GLU A 289 22.03 2.77 9.24
N ARG A 290 22.97 2.02 8.68
CA ARG A 290 24.38 2.45 8.60
C ARG A 290 24.55 3.69 7.72
N ALA A 291 23.78 3.81 6.64
CA ALA A 291 23.81 4.97 5.77
C ALA A 291 23.20 6.20 6.47
N LEU A 292 22.01 6.06 7.08
CA LEU A 292 21.29 7.16 7.73
C LEU A 292 22.09 7.75 8.90
N ARG A 293 22.70 6.92 9.76
CA ARG A 293 23.56 7.38 10.87
C ARG A 293 24.72 8.28 10.44
N ARG A 294 25.14 8.25 9.17
CA ARG A 294 26.20 9.11 8.64
C ARG A 294 25.69 10.35 7.94
N ILE A 295 24.48 10.30 7.40
CA ILE A 295 23.85 11.43 6.69
C ILE A 295 23.22 12.38 7.71
N GLU A 296 22.65 11.83 8.78
CA GLU A 296 22.01 12.54 9.88
C GLU A 296 22.73 12.14 11.17
N PRO A 297 23.94 12.69 11.44
CA PRO A 297 24.55 12.48 12.74
C PRO A 297 23.60 13.05 13.80
N ASN A 298 23.20 12.21 14.76
CA ASN A 298 22.45 12.68 15.92
C ASN A 298 23.32 13.71 16.66
N ASP A 299 22.84 14.95 16.74
CA ASP A 299 23.39 15.99 17.61
C ASP A 299 23.27 15.59 19.09
#